data_AF-A0A6H1N245-F1
#
_entry.id   AF-A0A6H1N245-F1
#
_cell.length_a   1.000
_cell.length_b   1.000
_cell.length_c   1.000
_cell.angle_alpha   90.00
_cell.angle_beta   90.00
_cell.angle_gamma   90.00
#
_symmetry.space_group_name_H-M   'P 1'
#
loop_
_entity.id
_entity.type
_entity.pdbx_description
1 polymer ?
#
loop_
_entity_poly.entity_id
_entity_poly.type
_entity_poly.pdbx_seq_one_letter_code
_entity_poly.pdbx_strand_id
1 'polypeptide(L)'
;MSDAAEEVVPGPPDDRAASVLRFAVELVAWVATPWVLADHSWLLAALSLILLIGLPTILSTPGDKADVIIAVPGWVTILLVLLQLVAAVASSWVLWPTWAAVAVTALAATVLVTERPRRRWLLSIR
;
A
#
# COMPACT_ATOMS: atom_id res chain seq x y z
N MET A 1 -9.35 -43.86 -6.12
CA MET A 1 -9.25 -43.50 -4.69
C MET A 1 -7.98 -42.66 -4.51
N SER A 2 -8.10 -41.37 -4.85
CA SER A 2 -7.18 -40.30 -4.44
C SER A 2 -7.89 -38.99 -4.76
N ASP A 3 -8.91 -38.67 -3.96
CA ASP A 3 -9.27 -37.28 -3.72
C ASP A 3 -8.07 -36.67 -3.00
N ALA A 4 -7.08 -36.22 -3.78
CA ALA A 4 -6.18 -35.21 -3.30
C ALA A 4 -7.07 -33.99 -3.10
N ALA A 5 -7.42 -33.72 -1.85
CA ALA A 5 -8.15 -32.54 -1.44
C ALA A 5 -7.54 -31.36 -2.22
N GLU A 6 -8.29 -30.80 -3.17
CA GLU A 6 -8.07 -29.43 -3.60
C GLU A 6 -8.06 -28.65 -2.30
N GLU A 7 -6.88 -28.22 -1.85
CA GLU A 7 -6.80 -27.19 -0.85
C GLU A 7 -7.57 -26.02 -1.45
N VAL A 8 -8.82 -25.88 -1.00
CA VAL A 8 -9.63 -24.71 -1.27
C VAL A 8 -8.95 -23.60 -0.49
N VAL A 9 -7.90 -23.02 -1.08
CA VAL A 9 -7.29 -21.79 -0.61
C VAL A 9 -8.45 -20.79 -0.62
N PRO A 10 -8.91 -20.31 0.54
CA PRO A 10 -10.03 -19.40 0.59
C PRO A 10 -9.70 -18.21 -0.30
N GLY A 11 -10.60 -17.91 -1.25
CA GLY A 11 -10.45 -16.78 -2.15
C GLY A 11 -10.26 -15.47 -1.35
N PRO A 12 -9.59 -14.46 -1.92
CA PRO A 12 -9.33 -13.21 -1.23
C PRO A 12 -10.62 -12.60 -0.65
N PRO A 13 -10.57 -12.01 0.56
CA PRO A 13 -11.72 -11.28 1.12
C PRO A 13 -12.17 -10.14 0.19
N ASP A 14 -13.47 -9.82 0.18
CA ASP A 14 -13.99 -8.70 -0.61
C ASP A 14 -13.60 -7.36 0.03
N ASP A 15 -12.49 -6.79 -0.44
CA ASP A 15 -11.77 -5.67 0.17
C ASP A 15 -11.91 -4.34 -0.60
N ARG A 16 -13.01 -4.14 -1.35
CA ARG A 16 -13.18 -2.93 -2.20
C ARG A 16 -13.09 -1.63 -1.41
N ALA A 17 -13.77 -1.55 -0.26
CA ALA A 17 -13.74 -0.35 0.57
C ALA A 17 -12.33 -0.07 1.13
N ALA A 18 -11.64 -1.12 1.59
CA ALA A 18 -10.25 -1.01 2.05
C ALA A 18 -9.31 -0.56 0.91
N SER A 19 -9.52 -1.09 -0.30
CA SER A 19 -8.74 -0.72 -1.49
C SER A 19 -8.93 0.75 -1.89
N VAL A 20 -10.15 1.29 -1.81
CA VAL A 20 -10.41 2.71 -2.07
C VAL A 20 -9.71 3.60 -1.06
N LEU A 21 -9.78 3.24 0.23
CA LEU A 21 -9.10 4.00 1.29
C LEU A 21 -7.58 3.96 1.13
N ARG A 22 -7.01 2.79 0.81
CA ARG A 22 -5.57 2.66 0.51
C ARG A 22 -5.18 3.52 -0.69
N PHE A 23 -5.95 3.47 -1.77
CA PHE A 23 -5.69 4.28 -2.96
C PHE A 23 -5.72 5.78 -2.64
N ALA A 24 -6.64 6.25 -1.79
CA ALA A 24 -6.67 7.63 -1.35
C ALA A 24 -5.39 8.02 -0.59
N VAL A 25 -4.86 7.14 0.27
CA VAL A 25 -3.57 7.37 0.96
C VAL A 25 -2.40 7.36 -0.03
N GLU A 26 -2.38 6.44 -1.00
CA GLU A 26 -1.36 6.39 -2.05
C GLU A 26 -1.32 7.68 -2.85
N LEU A 27 -2.48 8.20 -3.24
CA LEU A 27 -2.58 9.47 -3.94
C LEU A 27 -2.01 10.63 -3.09
N VAL A 28 -2.30 10.66 -1.79
CA VAL A 28 -1.70 11.64 -0.88
C VAL A 28 -0.18 11.49 -0.83
N ALA A 29 0.34 10.26 -0.74
CA ALA A 29 1.78 10.02 -0.77
C ALA A 29 2.42 10.51 -2.08
N TRP A 30 1.81 10.22 -3.22
CA TRP A 30 2.32 10.61 -4.54
C TRP A 30 2.28 12.11 -4.79
N VAL A 31 1.38 12.84 -4.12
CA VAL A 31 1.33 14.30 -4.21
C VAL A 31 2.29 14.92 -3.18
N ALA A 32 2.15 14.60 -1.90
CA ALA A 32 2.87 15.30 -0.85
C ALA A 32 4.38 15.01 -0.85
N THR A 33 4.79 13.75 -1.08
CA THR A 33 6.20 13.34 -0.99
C THR A 33 7.10 14.04 -2.01
N PRO A 34 6.78 14.06 -3.34
CA PRO A 34 7.65 14.75 -4.29
C PRO A 34 7.66 16.26 -4.06
N TRP A 35 6.59 16.88 -3.57
CA TRP A 35 6.60 18.31 -3.24
C TRP A 35 7.55 18.64 -2.09
N VAL A 36 7.53 17.85 -1.01
CA VAL A 36 8.50 17.99 0.10
C VAL A 36 9.94 17.81 -0.39
N LEU A 37 10.17 16.86 -1.30
CA LEU A 37 11.50 16.57 -1.81
C LEU A 37 11.96 17.54 -2.90
N ALA A 38 11.04 18.17 -3.63
CA ALA A 38 11.36 19.15 -4.67
C ALA A 38 12.07 20.38 -4.10
N ASP A 39 11.74 20.77 -2.86
CA ASP A 39 12.43 21.84 -2.13
C ASP A 39 13.93 21.54 -1.88
N HIS A 40 14.30 20.25 -1.90
CA HIS A 40 15.68 19.79 -1.72
C HIS A 40 16.36 19.48 -3.06
N SER A 41 15.69 18.74 -3.93
CA SER A 41 16.19 18.37 -5.27
C SER A 41 15.08 17.80 -6.14
N TRP A 42 14.97 18.30 -7.37
CA TRP A 42 14.03 17.77 -8.37
C TRP A 42 14.29 16.28 -8.68
N LEU A 43 15.54 15.81 -8.57
CA LEU A 43 15.87 14.39 -8.76
C LEU A 43 15.26 13.53 -7.66
N LEU A 44 15.28 13.99 -6.40
CA LEU A 44 14.66 13.26 -5.28
C LEU A 44 13.13 13.19 -5.46
N ALA A 45 12.52 14.27 -5.94
CA ALA A 45 11.09 14.26 -6.28
C ALA A 45 10.76 13.21 -7.34
N ALA A 46 11.52 13.17 -8.46
CA ALA A 46 11.33 12.18 -9.51
C ALA A 46 11.55 10.74 -9.01
N LEU A 47 12.63 10.50 -8.25
CA LEU A 47 12.93 9.19 -7.68
C LEU A 47 11.84 8.72 -6.69
N SER A 48 11.26 9.63 -5.92
CA SER A 48 10.18 9.29 -5.00
C SER A 48 8.93 8.79 -5.73
N LEU A 49 8.57 9.39 -6.85
CA LEU A 49 7.46 8.92 -7.68
C LEU A 49 7.74 7.55 -8.27
N ILE A 50 8.95 7.35 -8.82
CA ILE A 50 9.37 6.05 -9.35
C ILE A 50 9.28 4.97 -8.27
N LEU A 51 9.75 5.26 -7.06
CA LEU A 51 9.74 4.31 -5.95
C LEU A 51 8.30 4.03 -5.47
N LEU A 52 7.52 5.07 -5.19
CA LEU A 52 6.17 4.93 -4.62
C LEU A 52 5.17 4.36 -5.63
N ILE A 53 5.34 4.57 -6.93
CA ILE A 53 4.43 4.03 -7.95
C ILE A 53 4.99 2.73 -8.52
N GLY A 54 6.25 2.73 -8.91
CA GLY A 54 6.86 1.60 -9.62
C GLY A 54 6.99 0.36 -8.74
N LEU A 55 7.41 0.51 -7.49
CA LEU A 55 7.65 -0.63 -6.61
C LEU A 55 6.37 -1.45 -6.35
N PRO A 56 5.22 -0.85 -5.97
CA PRO A 56 3.96 -1.59 -5.80
C PRO A 56 3.32 -2.06 -7.13
N THR A 57 3.70 -1.45 -8.25
CA THR A 57 3.20 -1.86 -9.57
C THR A 57 3.84 -3.16 -10.03
N ILE A 58 5.13 -3.34 -9.78
CA ILE A 58 5.90 -4.49 -10.29
C ILE A 58 5.85 -5.67 -9.30
N LEU A 59 5.79 -5.40 -8.00
CA LEU A 59 5.75 -6.44 -6.97
C LEU A 59 4.29 -6.78 -6.64
N SER A 60 3.91 -8.05 -6.70
CA SER A 60 2.59 -8.51 -6.21
C SER A 60 2.65 -9.92 -5.66
N THR A 61 1.79 -10.21 -4.67
CA THR A 61 1.68 -11.56 -4.10
C THR A 61 0.83 -12.44 -5.00
N PRO A 62 1.24 -13.70 -5.29
CA PRO A 62 0.42 -14.62 -6.09
C PRO A 62 -0.99 -14.77 -5.52
N GLY A 63 -2.01 -14.65 -6.38
CA GLY A 63 -3.42 -14.69 -5.98
C GLY A 63 -4.02 -13.35 -5.54
N ASP A 64 -3.21 -12.29 -5.38
CA ASP A 64 -3.69 -10.92 -5.07
C ASP A 64 -4.13 -10.15 -6.34
N LYS A 65 -3.52 -10.46 -7.49
CA LYS A 65 -3.86 -9.87 -8.80
C LYS A 65 -3.79 -10.92 -9.91
N ALA A 66 -4.57 -10.71 -10.98
CA ALA A 66 -4.65 -11.62 -12.12
C ALA A 66 -3.31 -11.77 -12.87
N ASP A 67 -2.53 -10.68 -12.96
CA ASP A 67 -1.19 -10.67 -13.56
C ASP A 67 -0.13 -10.33 -12.51
N VAL A 68 0.82 -11.25 -12.32
CA VAL A 68 1.94 -11.09 -11.40
C VAL A 68 3.23 -10.92 -12.21
N ILE A 69 3.85 -9.73 -12.14
CA ILE A 69 5.13 -9.48 -12.83
C ILE A 69 6.28 -10.10 -12.03
N ILE A 70 6.41 -9.70 -10.75
CA ILE A 70 7.35 -10.30 -9.81
C ILE A 70 6.58 -10.77 -8.57
N ALA A 71 6.55 -12.09 -8.39
CA ALA A 71 5.92 -12.71 -7.24
C ALA A 71 6.70 -12.41 -5.97
N VAL A 72 6.05 -11.83 -4.96
CA VAL A 72 6.64 -11.58 -3.64
C VAL A 72 5.78 -12.13 -2.51
N PRO A 73 6.40 -12.57 -1.40
CA PRO A 73 5.66 -13.01 -0.21
C PRO A 73 4.69 -11.94 0.31
N GLY A 74 3.61 -12.37 0.96
CA GLY A 74 2.57 -11.45 1.45
C GLY A 74 3.08 -10.36 2.41
N TRP A 75 4.14 -10.64 3.17
CA TRP A 75 4.76 -9.65 4.06
C TRP A 75 5.41 -8.48 3.29
N VAL A 76 5.92 -8.70 2.08
CA VAL A 76 6.48 -7.63 1.23
C VAL A 76 5.37 -6.66 0.84
N THR A 77 4.22 -7.18 0.44
CA THR A 77 3.03 -6.37 0.12
C THR A 77 2.58 -5.53 1.31
N ILE A 78 2.65 -6.08 2.53
CA ILE A 78 2.36 -5.32 3.76
C ILE A 78 3.37 -4.18 3.95
N LEU A 79 4.67 -4.42 3.74
CA LEU A 79 5.68 -3.38 3.85
C LEU A 79 5.48 -2.26 2.81
N LEU A 80 5.06 -2.59 1.59
CA LEU A 80 4.76 -1.60 0.55
C LEU A 80 3.59 -0.70 0.96
N VAL A 81 2.53 -1.26 1.55
CA VAL A 81 1.41 -0.48 2.07
C VAL A 81 1.87 0.42 3.23
N LEU A 82 2.67 -0.12 4.16
CA LEU A 82 3.23 0.67 5.26
C LEU A 82 4.13 1.81 4.77
N LEU A 83 4.91 1.58 3.72
CA LEU A 83 5.72 2.61 3.07
C LEU A 83 4.84 3.77 2.58
N GLN A 84 3.72 3.48 1.90
CA GLN A 84 2.78 4.50 1.44
C GLN A 84 2.16 5.29 2.59
N LEU A 85 1.71 4.59 3.64
CA LEU A 85 1.12 5.20 4.84
C LEU A 85 2.10 6.15 5.52
N VAL A 86 3.35 5.72 5.73
CA VAL A 86 4.39 6.54 6.36
C VAL A 86 4.74 7.74 5.49
N ALA A 87 4.91 7.54 4.18
CA ALA A 87 5.22 8.62 3.25
C ALA A 87 4.11 9.67 3.19
N ALA A 88 2.84 9.25 3.12
CA ALA A 88 1.69 10.15 3.15
C ALA A 88 1.62 10.95 4.44
N VAL A 89 1.68 10.28 5.60
CA VAL A 89 1.57 10.94 6.90
C VAL A 89 2.72 11.91 7.11
N ALA A 90 3.97 11.45 6.98
CA ALA A 90 5.14 12.30 7.21
C ALA A 90 5.15 13.52 6.30
N SER A 91 4.92 13.32 4.99
CA SER A 91 4.94 14.43 4.02
C SER A 91 3.78 15.40 4.24
N SER A 92 2.59 14.92 4.64
CA SER A 92 1.45 15.79 4.94
C SER A 92 1.71 16.70 6.14
N TRP A 93 2.40 16.22 7.19
CA TRP A 93 2.75 17.03 8.35
C TRP A 93 3.81 18.09 8.04
N VAL A 94 4.65 17.87 7.02
CA VAL A 94 5.66 18.83 6.58
C VAL A 94 5.06 19.87 5.66
N LEU A 95 4.22 19.45 4.70
CA LEU A 95 3.78 20.30 3.59
C LEU A 95 2.45 21.01 3.84
N TRP A 96 1.53 20.39 4.60
CA TRP A 96 0.15 20.86 4.69
C TRP A 96 -0.19 21.43 6.07
N PRO A 97 -1.26 22.24 6.17
CA PRO A 97 -1.79 22.68 7.45
C PRO A 97 -2.15 21.49 8.37
N THR A 98 -2.03 21.71 9.68
CA THR A 98 -2.22 20.67 10.70
C THR A 98 -3.57 19.94 10.60
N TRP A 99 -4.66 20.65 10.28
CA TRP A 99 -5.98 20.02 10.12
C TRP A 99 -6.02 18.99 8.97
N ALA A 100 -5.30 19.26 7.87
CA ALA A 100 -5.22 18.35 6.74
C ALA A 100 -4.33 17.14 7.07
N ALA A 101 -3.20 17.37 7.74
CA ALA A 101 -2.31 16.30 8.20
C ALA A 101 -2.99 15.38 9.22
N VAL A 102 -3.83 15.91 10.11
CA VAL A 102 -4.68 15.13 11.02
C VAL A 102 -5.66 14.25 10.23
N ALA A 103 -6.32 14.79 9.20
CA ALA A 103 -7.23 14.02 8.36
C ALA A 103 -6.50 12.88 7.62
N VAL A 104 -5.30 13.13 7.07
CA VAL A 104 -4.46 12.10 6.44
C VAL A 104 -4.04 11.03 7.44
N THR A 105 -3.67 11.42 8.66
CA THR A 105 -3.31 10.48 9.73
C THR A 105 -4.51 9.61 10.13
N ALA A 106 -5.71 10.18 10.24
CA ALA A 106 -6.93 9.43 10.51
C ALA A 106 -7.28 8.46 9.37
N LEU A 107 -7.11 8.89 8.12
CA LEU A 107 -7.30 8.04 6.94
C LEU A 107 -6.31 6.86 6.96
N ALA A 108 -5.03 7.12 7.24
CA ALA A 108 -3.99 6.10 7.37
C ALA A 108 -4.32 5.09 8.49
N ALA A 109 -4.78 5.57 9.65
CA ALA A 109 -5.23 4.71 10.73
C ALA A 109 -6.44 3.85 10.32
N THR A 110 -7.38 4.40 9.56
CA THR A 110 -8.54 3.68 9.05
C THR A 110 -8.12 2.54 8.11
N VAL A 111 -7.19 2.80 7.19
CA VAL A 111 -6.61 1.76 6.30
C VAL A 111 -6.00 0.62 7.11
N LEU A 112 -5.22 0.92 8.15
CA LEU A 112 -4.61 -0.11 9.00
C LEU A 112 -5.63 -0.99 9.70
N VAL A 113 -6.82 -0.47 10.00
CA VAL A 113 -7.92 -1.23 10.62
C VAL A 113 -8.67 -2.04 9.57
N THR A 114 -9.02 -1.45 8.43
CA THR A 114 -9.79 -2.13 7.38
C THR A 114 -9.00 -3.22 6.68
N GLU A 115 -7.68 -3.09 6.56
CA GLU A 115 -6.83 -4.12 5.95
C GLU A 115 -6.45 -5.27 6.89
N ARG A 116 -6.92 -5.30 8.15
CA ARG A 116 -6.59 -6.39 9.09
C ARG A 116 -6.93 -7.79 8.56
N PRO A 117 -8.10 -8.04 7.93
CA PRO A 117 -8.44 -9.35 7.37
C PRO A 117 -7.47 -9.75 6.25
N ARG A 118 -7.22 -8.84 5.30
CA ARG A 118 -6.27 -9.02 4.20
C ARG A 118 -4.85 -9.32 4.69
N ARG A 119 -4.37 -8.56 5.68
CA ARG A 119 -3.05 -8.77 6.29
C ARG A 119 -2.91 -10.14 6.93
N ARG A 120 -3.95 -10.63 7.61
CA ARG A 120 -3.94 -11.97 8.21
C ARG A 120 -3.90 -13.06 7.14
N TRP A 121 -4.64 -12.89 6.05
CA TRP A 121 -4.60 -13.80 4.91
C TRP A 121 -3.22 -13.78 4.22
N LEU A 122 -2.66 -12.61 3.93
CA LEU A 122 -1.32 -12.47 3.35
C LEU A 122 -0.21 -13.08 4.23
N LEU A 123 -0.34 -13.03 5.56
CA LEU A 123 0.62 -13.66 6.47
C LEU A 123 0.47 -15.19 6.55
N SER A 124 -0.68 -15.74 6.14
CA SER A 124 -0.87 -17.18 6.03
C SER A 124 -0.28 -17.78 4.75
N ILE A 125 -0.06 -16.94 3.73
CA ILE A 125 0.54 -17.31 2.45
C ILE A 125 2.04 -17.00 2.53
N ARG A 126 2.87 -18.04 2.52
CA ARG A 126 4.33 -17.93 2.60
C ARG A 126 4.97 -17.57 1.29
#